data_AF-A0A1I4D6C0-F1
#
_entry.id   AF-A0A1I4D6C0-F1
#
_cell.length_a   1.000
_cell.length_b   1.000
_cell.length_c   1.000
_cell.angle_alpha   90.00
_cell.angle_beta   90.00
_cell.angle_gamma   90.00
#
_symmetry.space_group_name_H-M   'P 1'
#
loop_
_entity.id
_entity.type
_entity.pdbx_description
1 polymer ?
#
loop_
_entity_poly.entity_id
_entity_poly.type
_entity_poly.pdbx_seq_one_letter_code
_entity_poly.pdbx_strand_id
1 'polypeptide(L)'
;MSFPHDDKPWAATAEFLRSRLAAPDRVLAPDPFRFVIPRAERYQAAENAEPRAFAWIVVHKGQLADIPRRFLLALSAAARPIFANEVFVVFATSPLPGDKDLDESPHVRAFHVYRDALPPEPPRPAAEAPKPAHIAPPPALAAALATAIPARRPARPEARDTPPRPWLAPGGVPGVARERAFQEETDRLIADYLAPATGQAVLDIGCGAGRLGALLPGAALVAGIDVADSALARALPRHAAPSPFAFARMDAARLGFAESSFDAALMIDTIDALADPPAALAEAARVLARGGRLMVTAPNRESLPLRALRRLGLPVPGRGFSVQELTGMLRAVGLTVIRSDGLFLSPGWALPGAAAALAPLEEDPEFIEAARLLGRRAGPDYALAFALLARKG
;
A
#
# COMPACT_ATOMS: atom_id res chain seq x y z
N MET A 1 5.38 11.78 -1.49
CA MET A 1 6.32 12.93 -1.44
C MET A 1 7.63 12.46 -2.06
N SER A 2 8.37 13.32 -2.77
CA SER A 2 9.74 13.05 -3.21
C SER A 2 10.71 13.78 -2.28
N PHE A 3 12.01 13.46 -2.34
CA PHE A 3 13.02 14.23 -1.60
C PHE A 3 13.26 15.58 -2.29
N PRO A 4 13.19 16.71 -1.56
CA PRO A 4 13.37 18.04 -2.16
C PRO A 4 14.86 18.34 -2.36
N HIS A 5 15.40 17.88 -3.50
CA HIS A 5 16.83 18.01 -3.82
C HIS A 5 17.31 19.45 -3.95
N ASP A 6 16.44 20.37 -4.37
CA ASP A 6 16.77 21.79 -4.56
C ASP A 6 16.66 22.61 -3.26
N ASP A 7 16.14 22.01 -2.18
CA ASP A 7 16.03 22.66 -0.88
C ASP A 7 17.34 22.44 -0.09
N LYS A 8 18.09 23.53 0.11
CA LYS A 8 19.44 23.50 0.69
C LYS A 8 19.49 22.80 2.06
N PRO A 9 18.62 23.12 3.03
CA PRO A 9 18.51 22.37 4.28
C PRO A 9 18.35 20.87 4.13
N TRP A 10 17.49 20.43 3.20
CA TRP A 10 17.25 19.01 2.98
C TRP A 10 18.48 18.36 2.34
N ALA A 11 18.98 18.90 1.23
CA ALA A 11 20.15 18.39 0.54
C ALA A 11 21.37 18.26 1.45
N ALA A 12 21.69 19.30 2.23
CA ALA A 12 22.82 19.30 3.17
C ALA A 12 22.66 18.23 4.27
N THR A 13 21.43 18.01 4.75
CA THR A 13 21.16 16.98 5.76
C THR A 13 21.33 15.57 5.19
N ALA A 14 20.86 15.33 3.95
CA ALA A 14 21.03 14.04 3.29
C ALA A 14 22.49 13.74 2.94
N GLU A 15 23.24 14.75 2.49
CA GLU A 15 24.68 14.63 2.24
C GLU A 15 25.44 14.33 3.55
N PHE A 16 25.12 15.05 4.62
CA PHE A 16 25.68 14.79 5.95
C PHE A 16 25.48 13.33 6.37
N LEU A 17 24.26 12.80 6.25
CA LEU A 17 23.95 11.41 6.61
C LEU A 17 24.67 10.42 5.69
N ARG A 18 24.60 10.60 4.36
CA ARG A 18 25.22 9.66 3.40
C ARG A 18 26.73 9.51 3.59
N SER A 19 27.41 10.58 3.99
CA SER A 19 28.85 10.54 4.26
C SER A 19 29.23 9.79 5.54
N ARG A 20 28.26 9.45 6.40
CA ARG A 20 28.50 8.93 7.76
C ARG A 20 27.77 7.64 8.11
N LEU A 21 26.80 7.23 7.29
CA LEU A 21 26.00 6.02 7.51
C LEU A 21 26.82 4.76 7.33
N ALA A 22 26.79 3.89 8.33
CA ALA A 22 27.27 2.53 8.23
C ALA A 22 26.14 1.55 7.85
N ALA A 23 26.51 0.42 7.25
CA ALA A 23 25.56 -0.59 6.80
C ALA A 23 24.57 -1.11 7.88
N PRO A 24 24.86 -1.21 9.18
CA PRO A 24 23.87 -1.65 10.19
C PRO A 24 23.00 -0.51 10.74
N ASP A 25 23.24 0.74 10.36
CA ASP A 25 22.64 1.89 11.03
C ASP A 25 21.13 1.99 10.76
N ARG A 26 20.36 2.14 11.85
CA ARG A 26 18.95 2.52 11.80
C ARG A 26 18.84 4.04 11.85
N VAL A 27 17.99 4.60 11.00
CA VAL A 27 17.83 6.05 10.86
C VAL A 27 16.37 6.40 11.06
N LEU A 28 16.05 7.24 12.04
CA LEU A 28 14.73 7.83 12.18
C LEU A 28 14.70 9.19 11.47
N ALA A 29 13.80 9.41 10.51
CA ALA A 29 13.77 10.66 9.74
C ALA A 29 12.36 10.96 9.15
N PRO A 30 12.12 12.20 8.67
CA PRO A 30 10.93 12.53 7.90
C PRO A 30 10.78 11.66 6.64
N ASP A 31 9.53 11.43 6.21
CA ASP A 31 9.21 10.56 5.06
C ASP A 31 10.07 10.81 3.81
N PRO A 32 10.39 12.07 3.41
CA PRO A 32 11.19 12.27 2.21
C PRO A 32 12.61 11.67 2.28
N PHE A 33 13.22 11.51 3.47
CA PHE A 33 14.57 10.94 3.56
C PHE A 33 14.65 9.48 3.10
N ARG A 34 13.53 8.73 3.07
CA ARG A 34 13.52 7.33 2.60
C ARG A 34 13.83 7.16 1.12
N PHE A 35 13.69 8.23 0.32
CA PHE A 35 14.01 8.20 -1.11
C PHE A 35 15.52 8.37 -1.36
N VAL A 36 16.26 8.83 -0.36
CA VAL A 36 17.70 9.13 -0.48
C VAL A 36 18.57 8.34 0.49
N ILE A 37 17.97 7.80 1.56
CA ILE A 37 18.55 6.93 2.58
C ILE A 37 17.75 5.61 2.60
N PRO A 38 18.28 4.49 2.08
CA PRO A 38 17.56 3.21 1.88
C PRO A 38 16.97 2.54 3.12
N ARG A 39 17.23 3.07 4.32
CA ARG A 39 16.84 2.51 5.62
C ARG A 39 16.26 3.55 6.60
N ALA A 40 15.88 4.71 6.08
CA ALA A 40 15.21 5.70 6.91
C ALA A 40 13.80 5.22 7.28
N GLU A 41 13.58 5.05 8.57
CA GLU A 41 12.29 4.78 9.19
C GLU A 41 11.57 6.10 9.50
N ARG A 42 10.25 6.10 9.34
CA ARG A 42 9.40 7.26 9.61
C ARG A 42 9.23 7.47 11.12
N TYR A 43 8.75 8.64 11.51
CA TYR A 43 8.47 8.99 12.91
C TYR A 43 7.53 8.03 13.66
N GLN A 44 6.66 7.29 12.98
CA GLN A 44 5.84 6.24 13.63
C GLN A 44 6.68 5.16 14.32
N ALA A 45 7.91 4.91 13.87
CA ALA A 45 8.81 3.95 14.53
C ALA A 45 9.18 4.38 15.97
N ALA A 46 9.10 5.67 16.29
CA ALA A 46 9.33 6.19 17.63
C ALA A 46 8.16 5.91 18.62
N GLU A 47 7.00 5.43 18.15
CA GLU A 47 5.87 5.10 19.04
C GLU A 47 6.20 3.96 20.00
N ASN A 48 7.04 3.02 19.56
CA ASN A 48 7.36 1.79 20.29
C ASN A 48 8.86 1.56 20.48
N ALA A 49 9.69 2.58 20.26
CA ALA A 49 11.13 2.49 20.37
C ALA A 49 11.71 3.64 21.20
N GLU A 50 12.81 3.38 21.88
CA GLU A 50 13.61 4.41 22.54
C GLU A 50 14.60 5.06 21.57
N PRO A 51 15.07 6.30 21.81
CA PRO A 51 16.02 6.95 20.91
C PRO A 51 17.29 6.13 20.65
N ARG A 52 17.79 5.40 21.65
CA ARG A 52 18.99 4.53 21.53
C ARG A 52 18.83 3.40 20.50
N ALA A 53 17.60 3.09 20.08
CA ALA A 53 17.36 2.07 19.07
C ALA A 53 17.72 2.54 17.64
N PHE A 54 18.03 3.82 17.46
CA PHE A 54 18.41 4.42 16.18
C PHE A 54 19.84 4.94 16.25
N ALA A 55 20.66 4.67 15.25
CA ALA A 55 22.00 5.23 15.15
C ALA A 55 21.93 6.75 14.86
N TRP A 56 20.97 7.15 14.02
CA TRP A 56 20.77 8.53 13.58
C TRP A 56 19.31 8.94 13.71
N ILE A 57 19.06 10.15 14.22
CA ILE A 57 17.71 10.69 14.41
C ILE A 57 17.65 12.09 13.81
N VAL A 58 16.92 12.24 12.72
CA VAL A 58 16.70 13.49 11.99
C VAL A 58 15.38 14.09 12.45
N VAL A 59 15.45 15.19 13.19
CA VAL A 59 14.28 15.91 13.69
C VAL A 59 14.01 17.12 12.82
N HIS A 60 12.84 17.16 12.19
CA HIS A 60 12.33 18.34 11.49
C HIS A 60 11.60 19.24 12.48
N LYS A 61 12.09 20.47 12.70
CA LYS A 61 11.53 21.39 13.70
C LYS A 61 10.05 21.76 13.47
N GLY A 62 9.58 21.72 12.22
CA GLY A 62 8.17 21.92 11.87
C GLY A 62 7.27 20.66 11.98
N GLN A 63 7.81 19.50 12.35
CA GLN A 63 7.06 18.23 12.44
C GLN A 63 7.18 17.58 13.82
N LEU A 64 7.48 18.35 14.86
CA LEU A 64 7.66 17.78 16.21
C LEU A 64 6.39 17.11 16.74
N ALA A 65 5.21 17.55 16.31
CA ALA A 65 3.92 16.93 16.66
C ALA A 65 3.76 15.51 16.09
N ASP A 66 4.53 15.14 15.06
CA ASP A 66 4.53 13.80 14.46
C ASP A 66 5.41 12.81 15.23
N ILE A 67 6.17 13.30 16.24
CA ILE A 67 7.08 12.48 17.06
C ILE A 67 6.51 12.44 18.48
N PRO A 68 6.40 11.26 19.12
CA PRO A 68 5.93 11.17 20.50
C PRO A 68 6.70 12.10 21.43
N ARG A 69 5.98 12.91 22.22
CA ARG A 69 6.60 13.89 23.13
C ARG A 69 7.57 13.22 24.10
N ARG A 70 7.23 12.01 24.58
CA ARG A 70 8.13 11.19 25.42
C ARG A 70 9.47 10.89 24.74
N PHE A 71 9.45 10.64 23.44
CA PHE A 71 10.65 10.31 22.67
C PHE A 71 11.52 11.55 22.52
N LEU A 72 10.91 12.70 22.19
CA LEU A 72 11.61 13.98 22.08
C LEU A 72 12.26 14.45 23.38
N LEU A 73 11.61 14.19 24.52
CA LEU A 73 12.17 14.49 25.84
C LEU A 73 13.34 13.56 26.20
N ALA A 74 13.29 12.30 25.77
CA ALA A 74 14.37 11.35 26.01
C ALA A 74 15.61 11.58 25.12
N LEU A 75 15.49 12.35 24.02
CA LEU A 75 16.59 12.56 23.07
C LEU A 75 17.85 13.10 23.73
N SER A 76 17.76 14.16 24.53
CA SER A 76 18.92 14.80 25.15
C SER A 76 19.70 13.88 26.10
N ALA A 77 19.07 12.84 26.64
CA ALA A 77 19.73 11.85 27.51
C ALA A 77 20.30 10.65 26.72
N ALA A 78 19.87 10.47 25.47
CA ALA A 78 20.11 9.25 24.70
C ALA A 78 20.94 9.48 23.42
N ALA A 79 21.00 10.71 22.92
CA ALA A 79 21.67 11.05 21.68
C ALA A 79 22.19 12.50 21.72
N ARG A 80 23.25 12.76 20.95
CA ARG A 80 23.92 14.07 20.90
C ARG A 80 23.61 14.77 19.57
N PRO A 81 23.21 16.05 19.56
CA PRO A 81 23.02 16.80 18.33
C PRO A 81 24.38 17.12 17.71
N ILE A 82 24.62 16.65 16.49
CA ILE A 82 25.92 16.79 15.81
C ILE A 82 25.83 17.47 14.45
N PHE A 83 24.61 17.69 13.94
CA PHE A 83 24.35 18.55 12.80
C PHE A 83 23.03 19.27 13.00
N ALA A 84 22.97 20.56 12.65
CA ALA A 84 21.74 21.34 12.73
C ALA A 84 21.76 22.47 11.70
N ASN A 85 20.59 22.75 11.13
CA ASN A 85 20.37 23.90 10.25
C ASN A 85 19.01 24.53 10.57
N GLU A 86 18.51 25.44 9.75
CA GLU A 86 17.24 26.14 9.97
C GLU A 86 16.01 25.20 10.03
N VAL A 87 16.06 24.02 9.41
CA VAL A 87 14.95 23.06 9.35
C VAL A 87 15.19 21.86 10.29
N PHE A 88 16.40 21.32 10.31
CA PHE A 88 16.73 20.04 10.95
C PHE A 88 17.62 20.16 12.17
N VAL A 89 17.50 19.16 13.04
CA VAL A 89 18.54 18.77 14.00
C VAL A 89 18.76 17.28 13.84
N VAL A 90 20.01 16.86 13.66
CA VAL A 90 20.40 15.46 13.55
C VAL A 90 21.16 15.06 14.81
N PHE A 91 20.62 14.04 15.48
CA PHE A 91 21.22 13.43 16.65
C PHE A 91 21.89 12.10 16.29
N ALA A 92 23.03 11.84 16.91
CA ALA A 92 23.70 10.54 16.89
C ALA A 92 23.70 9.93 18.28
N THR A 93 23.35 8.64 18.37
CA THR A 93 23.40 7.87 19.63
C THR A 93 24.81 7.38 19.95
N SER A 94 25.66 7.26 18.92
CA SER A 94 27.09 6.95 19.04
C SER A 94 27.91 7.94 18.18
N PRO A 95 28.19 9.16 18.68
CA PRO A 95 28.97 10.16 17.94
C PRO A 95 30.38 9.69 17.59
N LEU A 96 30.90 10.11 16.44
CA LEU A 96 32.25 9.76 16.01
C LEU A 96 33.31 10.69 16.64
N PRO A 97 34.57 10.25 16.76
CA PRO A 97 35.66 11.12 17.21
C PRO A 97 35.76 12.38 16.34
N GLY A 98 35.73 13.56 16.98
CA GLY A 98 35.77 14.86 16.30
C GLY A 98 34.41 15.50 16.04
N ASP A 99 33.31 14.81 16.34
CA ASP A 99 31.97 15.41 16.26
C ASP A 99 31.78 16.50 17.33
N LYS A 100 31.42 17.69 16.86
CA LYS A 100 31.12 18.84 17.72
C LYS A 100 29.76 18.66 18.37
N ASP A 101 29.67 18.98 19.65
CA ASP A 101 28.38 19.18 20.29
C ASP A 101 27.72 20.41 19.71
N LEU A 102 26.48 20.28 19.26
CA LEU A 102 25.69 21.42 18.84
C LEU A 102 24.58 21.78 19.83
N ASP A 103 24.58 21.21 21.05
CA ASP A 103 23.52 21.44 22.03
C ASP A 103 23.27 22.94 22.31
N GLU A 104 24.35 23.71 22.41
CA GLU A 104 24.27 25.16 22.62
C GLU A 104 24.04 25.97 21.34
N SER A 105 23.96 25.36 20.16
CA SER A 105 23.78 26.07 18.90
C SER A 105 22.40 26.74 18.82
N PRO A 106 22.27 27.87 18.09
CA PRO A 106 20.97 28.54 17.93
C PRO A 106 19.86 27.63 17.38
N HIS A 107 20.22 26.70 16.49
CA HIS A 107 19.27 25.75 15.89
C HIS A 107 18.78 24.68 16.86
N VAL A 108 19.64 24.21 17.77
CA VAL A 108 19.25 23.22 18.79
C VAL A 108 18.48 23.89 19.93
N ARG A 109 18.85 25.11 20.33
CA ARG A 109 18.04 25.93 21.24
C ARG A 109 16.63 26.15 20.72
N ALA A 110 16.48 26.48 19.42
CA ALA A 110 15.16 26.61 18.79
C ALA A 110 14.37 25.31 18.82
N PHE A 111 15.03 24.16 18.61
CA PHE A 111 14.39 22.85 18.77
C PHE A 111 13.87 22.63 20.20
N HIS A 112 14.65 22.95 21.24
CA HIS A 112 14.20 22.81 22.62
C HIS A 112 12.98 23.68 22.92
N VAL A 113 12.97 24.94 22.45
CA VAL A 113 11.82 25.83 22.59
C VAL A 113 10.56 25.23 21.94
N TYR A 114 10.67 24.74 20.71
CA TYR A 114 9.52 24.14 20.01
C TYR A 114 9.06 22.82 20.64
N ARG A 115 9.98 21.99 21.14
CA ARG A 115 9.67 20.76 21.88
C ARG A 115 8.91 21.07 23.16
N ASP A 116 9.36 22.06 23.92
CA ASP A 116 8.79 22.39 25.23
C ASP A 116 7.41 23.05 25.10
N ALA A 117 7.13 23.67 23.96
CA ALA A 117 5.82 24.21 23.59
C ALA A 117 4.79 23.14 23.16
N LEU A 118 5.20 21.87 22.96
CA LEU A 118 4.25 20.81 22.59
C LEU A 118 3.28 20.49 23.73
N PRO A 119 1.99 20.28 23.42
CA PRO A 119 1.01 19.88 24.42
C PRO A 119 1.39 18.54 25.06
N PRO A 120 0.99 18.29 26.32
CA PRO A 120 1.21 17.00 26.96
C PRO A 120 0.58 15.87 26.15
N GLU A 121 1.28 14.74 26.05
CA GLU A 121 0.81 13.59 25.28
C GLU A 121 -0.42 12.98 25.97
N PRO A 122 -1.50 12.64 25.23
CA PRO A 122 -2.64 11.97 25.83
C PRO A 122 -2.20 10.63 26.45
N PRO A 123 -2.79 10.22 27.59
CA PRO A 123 -2.48 8.94 28.20
C PRO A 123 -2.71 7.84 27.18
N ARG A 124 -1.72 6.95 27.05
CA ARG A 124 -1.79 5.82 26.12
C ARG A 124 -3.07 5.03 26.44
N PRO A 125 -3.89 4.68 25.43
CA PRO A 125 -4.90 3.65 25.67
C PRO A 125 -4.17 2.45 26.27
N ALA A 126 -4.71 1.90 27.36
CA ALA A 126 -4.13 0.73 28.03
C ALA A 126 -3.78 -0.30 26.95
N ALA A 127 -2.57 -0.85 27.03
CA ALA A 127 -2.09 -1.84 26.08
C ALA A 127 -3.22 -2.84 25.80
N GLU A 128 -3.67 -2.89 24.55
CA GLU A 128 -4.66 -3.86 24.11
C GLU A 128 -4.17 -5.22 24.59
N ALA A 129 -5.00 -5.94 25.35
CA ALA A 129 -4.65 -7.24 25.91
C ALA A 129 -3.96 -8.08 24.83
N PRO A 130 -2.86 -8.81 25.15
CA PRO A 130 -2.19 -9.63 24.17
C PRO A 130 -3.22 -10.47 23.45
N LYS A 131 -3.31 -10.30 22.12
CA LYS A 131 -4.19 -11.10 21.28
C LYS A 131 -3.98 -12.58 21.64
N PRO A 132 -5.04 -13.36 21.82
CA PRO A 132 -4.90 -14.77 22.17
C PRO A 132 -3.96 -15.44 21.17
N ALA A 133 -3.08 -16.29 21.70
CA ALA A 133 -2.07 -17.02 20.93
C ALA A 133 -2.69 -17.64 19.67
N HIS A 134 -2.00 -17.43 18.55
CA HIS A 134 -2.14 -18.05 17.24
C HIS A 134 -3.17 -19.19 17.17
N ILE A 135 -4.35 -18.89 16.64
CA ILE A 135 -5.26 -19.92 16.15
C ILE A 135 -4.77 -20.25 14.74
N ALA A 136 -4.18 -21.44 14.55
CA ALA A 136 -3.96 -21.97 13.21
C ALA A 136 -5.29 -21.93 12.44
N PRO A 137 -5.29 -21.68 11.11
CA PRO A 137 -6.52 -21.64 10.34
C PRO A 137 -7.36 -22.90 10.65
N PRO A 138 -8.69 -22.77 10.87
CA PRO A 138 -9.51 -23.90 11.30
C PRO A 138 -9.32 -25.10 10.35
N PRO A 139 -9.16 -26.34 10.84
CA PRO A 139 -9.00 -27.53 9.99
C PRO A 139 -10.08 -27.68 8.91
N ALA A 140 -11.28 -27.15 9.18
CA ALA A 140 -12.40 -27.10 8.26
C ALA A 140 -12.12 -26.26 7.00
N LEU A 141 -11.33 -25.17 7.09
CA LEU A 141 -11.00 -24.30 5.97
C LEU A 141 -10.04 -24.99 4.99
N ALA A 142 -9.04 -25.70 5.51
CA ALA A 142 -8.15 -26.54 4.71
C ALA A 142 -8.90 -27.69 4.02
N ALA A 143 -9.83 -28.33 4.73
CA ALA A 143 -10.66 -29.41 4.18
C ALA A 143 -11.65 -28.94 3.10
N ALA A 144 -12.22 -27.73 3.24
CA ALA A 144 -13.11 -27.14 2.24
C ALA A 144 -12.40 -26.84 0.92
N LEU A 145 -11.14 -26.38 0.98
CA LEU A 145 -10.32 -26.13 -0.21
C LEU A 145 -9.91 -27.43 -0.93
N ALA A 146 -9.74 -28.53 -0.19
CA ALA A 146 -9.32 -29.83 -0.74
C ALA A 146 -10.44 -30.60 -1.48
N THR A 147 -11.72 -30.30 -1.22
CA THR A 147 -12.87 -31.10 -1.69
C THR A 147 -13.60 -30.53 -2.91
N ALA A 148 -13.20 -29.34 -3.41
CA ALA A 148 -13.91 -28.60 -4.44
C ALA A 148 -13.29 -28.72 -5.86
N ILE A 149 -13.25 -29.92 -6.48
CA ILE A 149 -12.97 -30.07 -7.94
C ILE A 149 -13.77 -31.25 -8.53
N PRO A 150 -14.70 -31.02 -9.49
CA PRO A 150 -14.49 -31.46 -10.88
C PRO A 150 -15.10 -30.47 -11.92
N ALA A 151 -14.80 -30.43 -13.24
CA ALA A 151 -14.38 -31.45 -14.20
C ALA A 151 -13.56 -30.85 -15.37
N ARG A 152 -12.78 -31.70 -16.06
CA ARG A 152 -11.90 -31.36 -17.20
C ARG A 152 -12.64 -31.07 -18.52
N ARG A 153 -12.13 -30.10 -19.29
CA ARG A 153 -12.23 -29.99 -20.77
C ARG A 153 -10.94 -29.36 -21.34
N PRO A 154 -10.59 -29.56 -22.62
CA PRO A 154 -9.21 -29.37 -23.09
C PRO A 154 -8.87 -27.90 -23.34
N ALA A 155 -7.57 -27.62 -23.22
CA ALA A 155 -6.96 -26.30 -23.24
C ALA A 155 -7.17 -25.57 -24.57
N ARG A 156 -7.49 -24.27 -24.47
CA ARG A 156 -7.32 -23.29 -25.55
C ARG A 156 -5.89 -22.73 -25.50
N PRO A 157 -5.34 -22.29 -26.65
CA PRO A 157 -3.94 -21.90 -26.73
C PRO A 157 -3.64 -20.64 -25.91
N GLU A 158 -2.41 -20.60 -25.41
CA GLU A 158 -1.88 -19.70 -24.41
C GLU A 158 -2.08 -18.22 -24.76
N ALA A 159 -2.82 -17.53 -23.90
CA ALA A 159 -2.93 -16.07 -23.91
C ALA A 159 -2.00 -15.48 -22.84
N ARG A 160 -1.31 -14.40 -23.21
CA ARG A 160 -0.36 -13.58 -22.42
C ARG A 160 -0.70 -13.54 -20.93
N ASP A 161 0.33 -13.60 -20.09
CA ASP A 161 0.26 -13.67 -18.61
C ASP A 161 -0.43 -12.49 -17.89
N THR A 162 -0.93 -11.51 -18.65
CA THR A 162 -1.68 -10.37 -18.12
C THR A 162 -3.01 -10.27 -18.86
N PRO A 163 -4.17 -10.37 -18.19
CA PRO A 163 -5.44 -10.11 -18.85
C PRO A 163 -5.45 -8.66 -19.37
N PRO A 164 -5.96 -8.40 -20.59
CA PRO A 164 -6.10 -7.03 -21.06
C PRO A 164 -7.01 -6.26 -20.09
N ARG A 165 -6.60 -5.05 -19.67
CA ARG A 165 -7.42 -4.16 -18.83
C ARG A 165 -8.63 -3.68 -19.62
N PRO A 166 -9.84 -4.24 -19.43
CA PRO A 166 -10.97 -4.03 -20.34
C PRO A 166 -11.56 -2.62 -20.31
N TRP A 167 -11.16 -1.82 -19.31
CA TRP A 167 -11.51 -0.41 -19.17
C TRP A 167 -10.59 0.53 -19.97
N LEU A 168 -9.51 0.03 -20.57
CA LEU A 168 -8.79 0.76 -21.61
C LEU A 168 -9.65 0.80 -22.88
N ALA A 169 -9.57 1.89 -23.63
CA ALA A 169 -10.36 2.09 -24.84
C ALA A 169 -10.29 0.85 -25.77
N PRO A 170 -11.38 0.53 -26.51
CA PRO A 170 -11.38 -0.59 -27.44
C PRO A 170 -10.21 -0.49 -28.43
N GLY A 171 -9.29 -1.46 -28.40
CA GLY A 171 -8.18 -1.59 -29.36
C GLY A 171 -6.80 -1.13 -28.88
N GLY A 172 -6.65 -0.61 -27.66
CA GLY A 172 -5.33 -0.30 -27.09
C GLY A 172 -4.72 -1.50 -26.36
N VAL A 173 -3.50 -1.92 -26.74
CA VAL A 173 -2.65 -2.73 -25.86
C VAL A 173 -1.81 -1.75 -25.05
N PRO A 174 -1.94 -1.70 -23.71
CA PRO A 174 -1.11 -0.80 -22.91
C PRO A 174 0.37 -1.15 -23.07
N GLY A 175 1.22 -0.11 -22.99
CA GLY A 175 2.66 -0.28 -22.90
C GLY A 175 3.06 -1.23 -21.77
N VAL A 176 4.11 -2.01 -21.99
CA VAL A 176 4.61 -3.02 -21.07
C VAL A 176 5.15 -2.36 -19.80
N ALA A 177 5.91 -1.26 -19.92
CA ALA A 177 6.42 -0.55 -18.76
C ALA A 177 5.30 0.08 -17.92
N ARG A 178 4.30 0.70 -18.57
CA ARG A 178 3.10 1.21 -17.90
C ARG A 178 2.37 0.11 -17.13
N GLU A 179 2.12 -1.03 -17.76
CA GLU A 179 1.41 -2.15 -17.14
C GLU A 179 2.16 -2.67 -15.92
N ARG A 180 3.48 -2.85 -16.05
CA ARG A 180 4.37 -3.22 -14.96
C ARG A 180 4.30 -2.20 -13.82
N ALA A 181 4.36 -0.91 -14.11
CA ALA A 181 4.33 0.14 -13.10
C ALA A 181 2.99 0.19 -12.33
N PHE A 182 1.87 -0.07 -13.00
CA PHE A 182 0.59 -0.23 -12.30
C PHE A 182 0.60 -1.43 -11.35
N GLN A 183 1.13 -2.58 -11.80
CA GLN A 183 1.24 -3.77 -10.95
C GLN A 183 2.14 -3.48 -9.74
N GLU A 184 3.30 -2.87 -9.96
CA GLU A 184 4.23 -2.49 -8.89
C GLU A 184 3.60 -1.52 -7.89
N GLU A 185 2.82 -0.53 -8.35
CA GLU A 185 2.16 0.40 -7.44
C GLU A 185 1.04 -0.28 -6.65
N THR A 186 0.26 -1.15 -7.27
CA THR A 186 -0.72 -1.98 -6.57
C THR A 186 -0.04 -2.87 -5.52
N ASP A 187 1.11 -3.47 -5.83
CA ASP A 187 1.88 -4.30 -4.90
C ASP A 187 2.38 -3.50 -3.70
N ARG A 188 2.87 -2.27 -3.94
CA ARG A 188 3.26 -1.35 -2.87
C ARG A 188 2.08 -1.03 -1.96
N LEU A 189 0.88 -0.83 -2.52
CA LEU A 189 -0.31 -0.57 -1.72
C LEU A 189 -0.76 -1.80 -0.93
N ILE A 190 -0.71 -3.00 -1.52
CA ILE A 190 -1.00 -4.25 -0.81
C ILE A 190 -0.05 -4.42 0.37
N ALA A 191 1.25 -4.20 0.16
CA ALA A 191 2.24 -4.25 1.22
C ALA A 191 1.98 -3.18 2.30
N ASP A 192 1.71 -1.93 1.92
CA ASP A 192 1.45 -0.83 2.87
C ASP A 192 0.14 -1.03 3.67
N TYR A 193 -0.86 -1.67 3.07
CA TYR A 193 -2.18 -1.82 3.68
C TYR A 193 -2.31 -3.10 4.52
N LEU A 194 -1.63 -4.18 4.13
CA LEU A 194 -1.84 -5.51 4.70
C LEU A 194 -0.57 -6.17 5.26
N ALA A 195 0.63 -5.68 4.96
CA ALA A 195 1.86 -6.27 5.49
C ALA A 195 2.29 -5.65 6.84
N PRO A 196 2.96 -6.42 7.72
CA PRO A 196 3.12 -7.88 7.61
C PRO A 196 1.80 -8.60 7.89
N ALA A 197 1.54 -9.67 7.13
CA ALA A 197 0.35 -10.51 7.30
C ALA A 197 0.60 -11.64 8.31
N THR A 198 1.55 -11.47 9.23
CA THR A 198 2.05 -12.54 10.11
C THR A 198 0.91 -13.23 10.85
N GLY A 199 0.77 -14.54 10.63
CA GLY A 199 -0.24 -15.37 11.28
C GLY A 199 -1.68 -15.16 10.78
N GLN A 200 -1.91 -14.29 9.79
CA GLN A 200 -3.26 -13.99 9.28
C GLN A 200 -3.70 -15.04 8.25
N ALA A 201 -5.01 -15.31 8.23
CA ALA A 201 -5.67 -15.98 7.12
C ALA A 201 -6.17 -14.92 6.13
N VAL A 202 -5.70 -15.00 4.88
CA VAL A 202 -6.01 -14.02 3.84
C VAL A 202 -6.78 -14.67 2.68
N LEU A 203 -7.83 -14.01 2.21
CA LEU A 203 -8.59 -14.40 1.02
C LEU A 203 -8.21 -13.51 -0.17
N ASP A 204 -7.88 -14.10 -1.31
CA ASP A 204 -7.66 -13.41 -2.59
C ASP A 204 -8.81 -13.71 -3.56
N ILE A 205 -9.72 -12.76 -3.72
CA ILE A 205 -10.94 -12.86 -4.53
C ILE A 205 -10.62 -12.41 -5.95
N GLY A 206 -10.73 -13.34 -6.91
CA GLY A 206 -10.28 -13.12 -8.28
C GLY A 206 -8.75 -13.27 -8.39
N CYS A 207 -8.20 -14.30 -7.75
CA CYS A 207 -6.75 -14.45 -7.58
C CYS A 207 -5.98 -14.62 -8.90
N GLY A 208 -6.67 -14.92 -10.00
CA GLY A 208 -6.06 -15.13 -11.30
C GLY A 208 -4.99 -16.22 -11.25
N ALA A 209 -3.78 -15.90 -11.71
CA ALA A 209 -2.63 -16.80 -11.67
C ALA A 209 -1.85 -16.75 -10.33
N GLY A 210 -2.53 -16.38 -9.23
CA GLY A 210 -2.02 -16.45 -7.86
C GLY A 210 -0.88 -15.49 -7.54
N ARG A 211 -0.80 -14.34 -8.23
CA ARG A 211 0.35 -13.42 -8.13
C ARG A 211 0.50 -12.81 -6.72
N LEU A 212 -0.61 -12.43 -6.10
CA LEU A 212 -0.62 -11.62 -4.89
C LEU A 212 -0.19 -12.37 -3.63
N GLY A 213 -0.28 -13.70 -3.66
CA GLY A 213 0.10 -14.52 -2.53
C GLY A 213 1.52 -14.25 -2.05
N ALA A 214 2.48 -14.11 -2.98
CA ALA A 214 3.87 -13.86 -2.66
C ALA A 214 4.14 -12.51 -1.96
N LEU A 215 3.18 -11.58 -1.98
CA LEU A 215 3.29 -10.24 -1.40
C LEU A 215 2.87 -10.16 0.06
N LEU A 216 2.42 -11.28 0.65
CA LEU A 216 1.91 -11.35 2.02
C LEU A 216 2.82 -12.25 2.89
N PRO A 217 4.06 -11.82 3.15
CA PRO A 217 5.00 -12.61 3.92
C PRO A 217 4.46 -12.85 5.34
N GLY A 218 4.66 -14.07 5.84
CA GLY A 218 4.25 -14.48 7.18
C GLY A 218 2.77 -14.86 7.32
N ALA A 219 1.95 -14.74 6.27
CA ALA A 219 0.57 -15.23 6.30
C ALA A 219 0.52 -16.72 6.68
N ALA A 220 -0.40 -17.08 7.59
CA ALA A 220 -0.61 -18.47 7.98
C ALA A 220 -1.29 -19.26 6.85
N LEU A 221 -2.15 -18.57 6.09
CA LEU A 221 -2.86 -19.11 4.94
C LEU A 221 -3.16 -17.96 3.99
N VAL A 222 -3.02 -18.23 2.69
CA VAL A 222 -3.59 -17.39 1.64
C VAL A 222 -4.43 -18.27 0.73
N ALA A 223 -5.75 -18.10 0.80
CA ALA A 223 -6.71 -18.81 -0.04
C ALA A 223 -7.03 -17.95 -1.26
N GLY A 224 -6.69 -18.40 -2.47
CA GLY A 224 -7.07 -17.75 -3.73
C GLY A 224 -8.30 -18.39 -4.35
N ILE A 225 -9.28 -17.59 -4.76
CA ILE A 225 -10.43 -18.06 -5.51
C ILE A 225 -10.60 -17.34 -6.84
N ASP A 226 -10.99 -18.09 -7.87
CA ASP A 226 -11.30 -17.56 -9.21
C ASP A 226 -12.34 -18.46 -9.89
N VAL A 227 -13.15 -17.91 -10.80
CA VAL A 227 -14.11 -18.70 -11.59
C VAL A 227 -13.46 -19.40 -12.80
N ALA A 228 -12.28 -18.93 -13.22
CA ALA A 228 -11.59 -19.42 -14.41
C ALA A 228 -10.58 -20.53 -14.08
N ASP A 229 -10.91 -21.77 -14.47
CA ASP A 229 -10.01 -22.93 -14.30
C ASP A 229 -8.62 -22.72 -14.90
N SER A 230 -8.54 -22.03 -16.05
CA SER A 230 -7.27 -21.71 -16.70
C SER A 230 -6.37 -20.79 -15.88
N ALA A 231 -6.95 -19.94 -15.03
CA ALA A 231 -6.19 -19.07 -14.14
C ALA A 231 -5.61 -19.88 -12.97
N LEU A 232 -6.45 -20.70 -12.33
CA LEU A 232 -6.05 -21.57 -11.21
C LEU A 232 -5.00 -22.62 -11.62
N ALA A 233 -5.13 -23.20 -12.82
CA ALA A 233 -4.15 -24.14 -13.36
C ALA A 233 -2.74 -23.52 -13.49
N ARG A 234 -2.64 -22.20 -13.69
CA ARG A 234 -1.36 -21.46 -13.74
C ARG A 234 -0.89 -21.01 -12.36
N ALA A 235 -1.81 -20.84 -11.40
CA ALA A 235 -1.47 -20.48 -10.03
C ALA A 235 -0.80 -21.62 -9.26
N LEU A 236 -1.32 -22.85 -9.43
CA LEU A 236 -0.87 -24.04 -8.68
C LEU A 236 0.65 -24.30 -8.76
N PRO A 237 1.31 -24.30 -9.94
CA PRO A 237 2.74 -24.58 -10.04
C PRO A 237 3.62 -23.48 -9.42
N ARG A 238 3.13 -22.24 -9.34
CA ARG A 238 3.89 -21.09 -8.80
C ARG A 238 4.07 -21.18 -7.29
N HIS A 239 3.24 -21.97 -6.62
CA HIS A 239 3.16 -22.07 -5.17
C HIS A 239 3.33 -23.50 -4.68
N ALA A 240 4.17 -24.28 -5.35
CA ALA A 240 4.45 -25.67 -4.99
C ALA A 240 4.90 -25.82 -3.52
N ALA A 241 4.49 -26.92 -2.90
CA ALA A 241 4.61 -27.17 -1.47
C ALA A 241 6.06 -27.34 -0.96
N PRO A 242 6.33 -27.05 0.32
CA PRO A 242 5.40 -26.55 1.34
C PRO A 242 5.14 -25.05 1.20
N SER A 243 3.87 -24.67 1.14
CA SER A 243 3.46 -23.31 0.82
C SER A 243 2.15 -22.97 1.53
N PRO A 244 1.98 -21.75 2.09
CA PRO A 244 0.74 -21.33 2.73
C PRO A 244 -0.38 -21.02 1.72
N PHE A 245 -0.17 -21.23 0.42
CA PHE A 245 -1.14 -20.94 -0.63
C PHE A 245 -2.04 -22.13 -0.93
N ALA A 246 -3.35 -21.86 -1.03
CA ALA A 246 -4.33 -22.82 -1.49
C ALA A 246 -5.28 -22.14 -2.49
N PHE A 247 -5.73 -22.87 -3.50
CA PHE A 247 -6.53 -22.33 -4.59
C PHE A 247 -7.81 -23.14 -4.78
N ALA A 248 -8.93 -22.47 -5.03
CA ALA A 248 -10.21 -23.13 -5.30
C ALA A 248 -11.04 -22.37 -6.34
N ARG A 249 -11.81 -23.11 -7.14
CA ARG A 249 -12.78 -22.49 -8.03
C ARG A 249 -14.03 -22.10 -7.25
N MET A 250 -14.33 -20.81 -7.17
CA MET A 250 -15.53 -20.30 -6.51
C MET A 250 -16.06 -19.03 -7.19
N ASP A 251 -17.36 -18.81 -7.06
CA ASP A 251 -18.00 -17.54 -7.41
C ASP A 251 -17.87 -16.58 -6.23
N ALA A 252 -17.35 -15.37 -6.48
CA ALA A 252 -17.18 -14.34 -5.46
C ALA A 252 -18.51 -13.94 -4.79
N ALA A 253 -19.63 -14.07 -5.49
CA ALA A 253 -20.96 -13.78 -4.96
C ALA A 253 -21.55 -14.93 -4.11
N ARG A 254 -20.87 -16.10 -4.03
CA ARG A 254 -21.31 -17.30 -3.29
C ARG A 254 -20.10 -18.09 -2.76
N LEU A 255 -19.45 -17.58 -1.73
CA LEU A 255 -18.26 -18.20 -1.17
C LEU A 255 -18.62 -19.42 -0.29
N GLY A 256 -17.92 -20.53 -0.50
CA GLY A 256 -18.10 -21.76 0.30
C GLY A 256 -17.49 -21.70 1.71
N PHE A 257 -17.01 -20.55 2.16
CA PHE A 257 -16.36 -20.37 3.45
C PHE A 257 -17.36 -20.03 4.56
N ALA A 258 -17.06 -20.45 5.79
CA ALA A 258 -17.83 -20.05 6.96
C ALA A 258 -17.69 -18.54 7.24
N GLU A 259 -18.63 -17.98 7.99
CA GLU A 259 -18.51 -16.59 8.45
C GLU A 259 -17.25 -16.39 9.29
N SER A 260 -16.66 -15.19 9.25
CA SER A 260 -15.48 -14.84 10.06
C SER A 260 -14.27 -15.78 9.92
N SER A 261 -14.06 -16.35 8.74
CA SER A 261 -12.94 -17.26 8.42
C SER A 261 -11.61 -16.56 8.10
N PHE A 262 -11.65 -15.27 7.74
CA PHE A 262 -10.46 -14.54 7.26
C PHE A 262 -10.21 -13.25 8.03
N ASP A 263 -8.95 -12.93 8.28
CA ASP A 263 -8.52 -11.66 8.88
C ASP A 263 -8.43 -10.55 7.83
N ALA A 264 -8.12 -10.90 6.60
CA ALA A 264 -8.03 -9.98 5.48
C ALA A 264 -8.56 -10.59 4.18
N ALA A 265 -9.04 -9.73 3.30
CA ALA A 265 -9.46 -10.07 1.95
C ALA A 265 -8.92 -9.05 0.94
N LEU A 266 -8.60 -9.56 -0.25
CA LEU A 266 -8.15 -8.81 -1.41
C LEU A 266 -9.19 -8.98 -2.52
N MET A 267 -9.52 -7.89 -3.22
CA MET A 267 -10.31 -7.89 -4.45
C MET A 267 -9.67 -6.90 -5.41
N ILE A 268 -8.59 -7.34 -6.06
CA ILE A 268 -7.71 -6.46 -6.85
C ILE A 268 -8.00 -6.68 -8.33
N ASP A 269 -8.30 -5.59 -9.04
CA ASP A 269 -8.58 -5.56 -10.48
C ASP A 269 -9.66 -6.58 -10.89
N THR A 270 -10.62 -6.80 -9.98
CA THR A 270 -11.62 -7.87 -10.06
C THR A 270 -13.05 -7.32 -10.08
N ILE A 271 -13.35 -6.31 -9.26
CA ILE A 271 -14.72 -5.92 -8.94
C ILE A 271 -15.54 -5.45 -10.16
N ASP A 272 -14.93 -4.78 -11.13
CA ASP A 272 -15.60 -4.28 -12.34
C ASP A 272 -15.85 -5.36 -13.41
N ALA A 273 -15.28 -6.55 -13.20
CA ALA A 273 -15.54 -7.74 -14.02
C ALA A 273 -16.64 -8.64 -13.43
N LEU A 274 -17.06 -8.41 -12.18
CA LEU A 274 -18.08 -9.23 -11.51
C LEU A 274 -19.48 -8.94 -12.05
N ALA A 275 -20.29 -9.98 -12.18
CA ALA A 275 -21.70 -9.86 -12.59
C ALA A 275 -22.57 -9.22 -11.49
N ASP A 276 -22.27 -9.51 -10.22
CA ASP A 276 -22.97 -8.97 -9.05
C ASP A 276 -21.96 -8.47 -7.99
N PRO A 277 -21.40 -7.26 -8.18
CA PRO A 277 -20.48 -6.67 -7.21
C PRO A 277 -21.09 -6.49 -5.80
N PRO A 278 -22.35 -6.04 -5.62
CA PRO A 278 -22.98 -5.99 -4.30
C PRO A 278 -22.95 -7.33 -3.56
N ALA A 279 -23.35 -8.42 -4.22
CA ALA A 279 -23.36 -9.75 -3.59
C ALA A 279 -21.95 -10.22 -3.23
N ALA A 280 -20.96 -9.97 -4.09
CA ALA A 280 -19.57 -10.32 -3.81
C ALA A 280 -18.98 -9.53 -2.62
N LEU A 281 -19.31 -8.25 -2.49
CA LEU A 281 -18.91 -7.45 -1.33
C LEU A 281 -19.59 -7.93 -0.04
N ALA A 282 -20.85 -8.38 -0.11
CA ALA A 282 -21.57 -8.95 1.02
C ALA A 282 -20.91 -10.27 1.49
N GLU A 283 -20.54 -11.15 0.56
CA GLU A 283 -19.82 -12.38 0.87
C GLU A 283 -18.44 -12.11 1.45
N ALA A 284 -17.68 -11.17 0.86
CA ALA A 284 -16.39 -10.74 1.41
C ALA A 284 -16.54 -10.21 2.85
N ALA A 285 -17.55 -9.37 3.11
CA ALA A 285 -17.84 -8.89 4.45
C ALA A 285 -18.24 -10.03 5.41
N ARG A 286 -19.05 -10.98 4.96
CA ARG A 286 -19.50 -12.14 5.76
C ARG A 286 -18.32 -13.00 6.23
N VAL A 287 -17.42 -13.34 5.32
CA VAL A 287 -16.28 -14.23 5.62
C VAL A 287 -15.15 -13.53 6.38
N LEU A 288 -15.12 -12.20 6.42
CA LEU A 288 -14.17 -11.45 7.25
C LEU A 288 -14.54 -11.52 8.74
N ALA A 289 -13.53 -11.74 9.58
CA ALA A 289 -13.65 -11.64 11.03
C ALA A 289 -13.94 -10.19 11.46
N ARG A 290 -14.44 -10.01 12.68
CA ARG A 290 -14.63 -8.68 13.28
C ARG A 290 -13.31 -7.92 13.32
N GLY A 291 -13.28 -6.68 12.85
CA GLY A 291 -12.04 -5.91 12.68
C GLY A 291 -11.16 -6.33 11.49
N GLY A 292 -11.57 -7.34 10.73
CA GLY A 292 -10.91 -7.77 9.50
C GLY A 292 -10.98 -6.71 8.40
N ARG A 293 -10.09 -6.81 7.42
CA ARG A 293 -9.89 -5.77 6.40
C ARG A 293 -10.14 -6.28 4.98
N LEU A 294 -10.80 -5.49 4.15
CA LEU A 294 -10.93 -5.70 2.71
C LEU A 294 -10.16 -4.61 1.98
N MET A 295 -9.22 -4.98 1.10
CA MET A 295 -8.66 -4.05 0.12
C MET A 295 -9.29 -4.32 -1.25
N VAL A 296 -9.84 -3.29 -1.87
CA VAL A 296 -10.45 -3.36 -3.21
C VAL A 296 -9.82 -2.31 -4.13
N THR A 297 -9.52 -2.69 -5.37
CA THR A 297 -9.15 -1.72 -6.44
C THR A 297 -10.23 -1.69 -7.51
N ALA A 298 -10.42 -0.53 -8.11
CA ALA A 298 -11.36 -0.35 -9.20
C ALA A 298 -10.88 0.72 -10.20
N PRO A 299 -11.20 0.57 -11.49
CA PRO A 299 -11.08 1.67 -12.43
C PRO A 299 -12.05 2.80 -12.07
N ASN A 300 -11.57 4.04 -12.15
CA ASN A 300 -12.32 5.22 -11.77
C ASN A 300 -13.10 5.79 -12.95
N ARG A 301 -14.42 5.58 -12.97
CA ARG A 301 -15.31 6.10 -14.03
C ARG A 301 -15.39 7.64 -14.02
N GLU A 302 -15.04 8.27 -12.90
CA GLU A 302 -15.04 9.71 -12.67
C GLU A 302 -13.62 10.31 -12.59
N SER A 303 -12.61 9.60 -13.12
CA SER A 303 -11.25 10.14 -13.21
C SER A 303 -11.21 11.46 -13.97
N LEU A 304 -10.25 12.32 -13.63
CA LEU A 304 -10.11 13.64 -14.27
C LEU A 304 -10.01 13.55 -15.81
N PRO A 305 -9.24 12.61 -16.40
CA PRO A 305 -9.19 12.46 -17.85
C PRO A 305 -10.53 12.05 -18.47
N LEU A 306 -11.28 11.14 -17.85
CA LEU A 306 -12.60 10.72 -18.34
C LEU A 306 -13.64 11.83 -18.21
N ARG A 307 -13.59 12.62 -17.14
CA ARG A 307 -14.43 13.82 -16.96
C ARG A 307 -14.17 14.86 -18.06
N ALA A 308 -12.90 15.06 -18.42
CA ALA A 308 -12.53 15.96 -19.51
C ALA A 308 -13.08 15.47 -20.86
N LEU A 309 -12.91 14.19 -21.18
CA LEU A 309 -13.45 13.58 -22.41
C LEU A 309 -14.97 13.71 -22.51
N ARG A 310 -15.67 13.42 -21.42
CA ARG A 310 -17.14 13.55 -21.36
C ARG A 310 -17.58 14.98 -21.63
N ARG A 311 -16.87 15.98 -21.10
CA ARG A 311 -17.12 17.40 -21.39
C ARG A 311 -16.86 17.79 -22.85
N LEU A 312 -15.92 17.11 -23.51
CA LEU A 312 -15.62 17.30 -24.92
C LEU A 312 -16.54 16.50 -25.85
N GLY A 313 -17.51 15.76 -25.32
CA GLY A 313 -18.42 14.93 -26.11
C GLY A 313 -17.76 13.68 -26.72
N LEU A 314 -16.59 13.29 -26.21
CA LEU A 314 -15.84 12.13 -26.69
C LEU A 314 -16.30 10.83 -25.99
N PRO A 315 -16.20 9.67 -26.65
CA PRO A 315 -16.59 8.40 -26.05
C PRO A 315 -15.69 8.08 -24.85
N VAL A 316 -16.31 7.56 -23.79
CA VAL A 316 -15.63 7.12 -22.56
C VAL A 316 -15.98 5.66 -22.26
N PRO A 317 -15.08 4.88 -21.61
CA PRO A 317 -15.39 3.53 -21.17
C PRO A 317 -16.61 3.49 -20.24
N GLY A 318 -17.47 2.48 -20.41
CA GLY A 318 -18.70 2.32 -19.61
C GLY A 318 -18.54 1.51 -18.32
N ARG A 319 -17.35 0.95 -18.05
CA ARG A 319 -17.07 0.12 -16.86
C ARG A 319 -16.41 0.95 -15.75
N GLY A 320 -16.47 0.42 -14.53
CA GLY A 320 -15.81 0.97 -13.35
C GLY A 320 -16.75 1.67 -12.37
N PHE A 321 -16.17 2.24 -11.33
CA PHE A 321 -16.90 2.78 -10.19
C PHE A 321 -16.47 4.22 -9.92
N SER A 322 -17.36 4.98 -9.27
CA SER A 322 -16.91 6.17 -8.54
C SER A 322 -16.43 5.76 -7.15
N VAL A 323 -15.55 6.56 -6.54
CA VAL A 323 -15.07 6.33 -5.17
C VAL A 323 -16.26 6.34 -4.19
N GLN A 324 -17.21 7.25 -4.40
CA GLN A 324 -18.37 7.47 -3.55
C GLN A 324 -19.33 6.28 -3.59
N GLU A 325 -19.63 5.77 -4.78
CA GLU A 325 -20.46 4.58 -4.97
C GLU A 325 -19.84 3.35 -4.33
N LEU A 326 -18.56 3.05 -4.60
CA LEU A 326 -17.93 1.86 -4.02
C LEU A 326 -17.81 1.99 -2.49
N THR A 327 -17.53 3.18 -1.98
CA THR A 327 -17.58 3.47 -0.53
C THR A 327 -18.98 3.23 0.05
N GLY A 328 -20.03 3.63 -0.67
CA GLY A 328 -21.42 3.40 -0.28
C GLY A 328 -21.78 1.90 -0.23
N MET A 329 -21.34 1.14 -1.24
CA MET A 329 -21.54 -0.32 -1.29
C MET A 329 -20.83 -1.02 -0.14
N LEU A 330 -19.57 -0.65 0.14
CA LEU A 330 -18.81 -1.18 1.28
C LEU A 330 -19.53 -0.87 2.61
N ARG A 331 -20.02 0.36 2.78
CA ARG A 331 -20.78 0.74 3.97
C ARG A 331 -22.06 -0.08 4.13
N ALA A 332 -22.77 -0.35 3.04
CA ALA A 332 -24.01 -1.12 3.07
C ALA A 332 -23.82 -2.57 3.58
N VAL A 333 -22.61 -3.12 3.44
CA VAL A 333 -22.25 -4.46 3.93
C VAL A 333 -21.47 -4.43 5.25
N GLY A 334 -21.46 -3.28 5.95
CA GLY A 334 -20.82 -3.15 7.26
C GLY A 334 -19.30 -2.94 7.22
N LEU A 335 -18.74 -2.56 6.06
CA LEU A 335 -17.32 -2.22 5.90
C LEU A 335 -17.14 -0.69 5.85
N THR A 336 -16.24 -0.17 6.70
CA THR A 336 -15.91 1.26 6.73
C THR A 336 -14.56 1.50 6.08
N VAL A 337 -14.50 2.37 5.07
CA VAL A 337 -13.23 2.78 4.44
C VAL A 337 -12.37 3.54 5.45
N ILE A 338 -11.14 3.06 5.67
CA ILE A 338 -10.16 3.62 6.60
C ILE A 338 -8.93 4.20 5.89
N ARG A 339 -8.68 3.81 4.64
CA ARG A 339 -7.67 4.41 3.76
C ARG A 339 -8.12 4.38 2.31
N SER A 340 -7.61 5.30 1.51
CA SER A 340 -7.85 5.37 0.07
C SER A 340 -6.67 6.00 -0.65
N ASP A 341 -6.29 5.46 -1.79
CA ASP A 341 -5.21 6.00 -2.63
C ASP A 341 -5.62 6.02 -4.11
N GLY A 342 -5.14 7.04 -4.84
CA GLY A 342 -5.30 7.13 -6.28
C GLY A 342 -4.16 6.41 -7.02
N LEU A 343 -4.52 5.65 -8.06
CA LEU A 343 -3.59 4.92 -8.92
C LEU A 343 -3.49 5.62 -10.28
N PHE A 344 -2.37 6.33 -10.46
CA PHE A 344 -1.96 7.06 -11.66
C PHE A 344 -2.92 8.18 -12.11
N LEU A 345 -2.36 9.29 -12.56
CA LEU A 345 -3.08 10.35 -13.26
C LEU A 345 -2.29 10.71 -14.51
N SER A 346 -2.85 10.41 -15.68
CA SER A 346 -2.25 10.72 -16.97
C SER A 346 -3.27 11.41 -17.87
N PRO A 347 -2.92 12.53 -18.52
CA PRO A 347 -3.82 13.21 -19.44
C PRO A 347 -4.12 12.38 -20.68
N GLY A 348 -3.26 11.42 -21.07
CA GLY A 348 -3.35 10.71 -22.35
C GLY A 348 -3.92 9.30 -22.29
N TRP A 349 -3.78 8.61 -21.16
CA TRP A 349 -4.08 7.17 -21.04
C TRP A 349 -5.56 6.81 -21.06
N ALA A 350 -6.43 7.81 -20.98
CA ALA A 350 -7.87 7.65 -21.08
C ALA A 350 -8.44 8.21 -22.41
N LEU A 351 -7.65 8.95 -23.20
CA LEU A 351 -8.13 9.64 -24.42
C LEU A 351 -8.20 8.67 -25.61
N PRO A 352 -9.38 8.48 -26.24
CA PRO A 352 -9.51 7.73 -27.48
C PRO A 352 -8.64 8.33 -28.60
N GLY A 353 -7.85 7.50 -29.29
CA GLY A 353 -7.00 7.92 -30.41
C GLY A 353 -5.66 8.55 -30.02
N ALA A 354 -5.49 9.04 -28.80
CA ALA A 354 -4.20 9.57 -28.32
C ALA A 354 -3.17 8.47 -28.07
N ALA A 355 -3.61 7.22 -27.88
CA ALA A 355 -2.75 6.07 -27.60
C ALA A 355 -1.64 5.89 -28.64
N ALA A 356 -1.87 6.18 -29.93
CA ALA A 356 -0.84 6.05 -30.95
C ALA A 356 0.23 7.15 -30.85
N ALA A 357 -0.18 8.40 -30.64
CA ALA A 357 0.75 9.53 -30.53
C ALA A 357 1.49 9.56 -29.19
N LEU A 358 0.88 9.01 -28.14
CA LEU A 358 1.42 8.96 -26.78
C LEU A 358 1.94 7.57 -26.40
N ALA A 359 1.94 6.60 -27.32
CA ALA A 359 2.50 5.27 -27.11
C ALA A 359 3.94 5.31 -26.57
N PRO A 360 4.84 6.19 -27.06
CA PRO A 360 6.18 6.29 -26.49
C PRO A 360 6.19 6.66 -25.00
N LEU A 361 5.22 7.47 -24.55
CA LEU A 361 5.11 7.86 -23.13
C LEU A 361 4.61 6.71 -22.25
N GLU A 362 3.99 5.68 -22.81
CA GLU A 362 3.62 4.47 -22.05
C GLU A 362 4.83 3.57 -21.75
N GLU A 363 5.96 3.84 -22.38
CA GLU A 363 7.24 3.16 -22.14
C GLU A 363 8.29 4.09 -21.49
N ASP A 364 8.01 5.39 -21.39
CA ASP A 364 8.91 6.39 -20.80
C ASP A 364 8.88 6.33 -19.25
N PRO A 365 9.99 5.97 -18.58
CA PRO A 365 10.02 5.81 -17.14
C PRO A 365 9.76 7.10 -16.35
N GLU A 366 10.22 8.25 -16.85
CA GLU A 366 10.03 9.54 -16.17
C GLU A 366 8.56 9.95 -16.23
N PHE A 367 7.93 9.78 -17.39
CA PHE A 367 6.51 10.05 -17.55
C PHE A 367 5.64 9.12 -16.68
N ILE A 368 5.95 7.82 -16.68
CA ILE A 368 5.23 6.83 -15.86
C ILE A 368 5.32 7.19 -14.37
N GLU A 369 6.51 7.54 -13.89
CA GLU A 369 6.72 7.93 -12.49
C GLU A 369 5.99 9.23 -12.15
N ALA A 370 6.02 10.22 -13.04
CA ALA A 370 5.27 11.45 -12.89
C ALA A 370 3.75 11.17 -12.79
N ALA A 371 3.21 10.34 -13.69
CA ALA A 371 1.80 9.96 -13.68
C ALA A 371 1.43 9.23 -12.37
N ARG A 372 2.30 8.35 -11.87
CA ARG A 372 2.12 7.65 -10.58
C ARG A 372 2.06 8.63 -9.42
N LEU A 373 3.04 9.53 -9.31
CA LEU A 373 3.12 10.54 -8.25
C LEU A 373 1.93 11.50 -8.29
N LEU A 374 1.50 11.91 -9.49
CA LEU A 374 0.31 12.75 -9.67
C LEU A 374 -0.95 12.01 -9.21
N GLY A 375 -1.12 10.73 -9.55
CA GLY A 375 -2.25 9.93 -9.08
C GLY A 375 -2.32 9.85 -7.56
N ARG A 376 -1.18 9.56 -6.90
CA ARG A 376 -1.08 9.51 -5.44
C ARG A 376 -1.38 10.86 -4.79
N ARG A 377 -0.93 11.97 -5.38
CA ARG A 377 -1.09 13.32 -4.83
C ARG A 377 -2.48 13.91 -5.08
N ALA A 378 -3.07 13.64 -6.23
CA ALA A 378 -4.42 14.08 -6.57
C ALA A 378 -5.48 13.33 -5.73
N GLY A 379 -5.18 12.08 -5.35
CA GLY A 379 -6.08 11.25 -4.56
C GLY A 379 -7.05 10.44 -5.43
N PRO A 380 -7.89 9.61 -4.79
CA PRO A 380 -8.68 8.58 -5.46
C PRO A 380 -9.75 9.15 -6.40
N ASP A 381 -10.26 10.36 -6.15
CA ASP A 381 -11.33 10.97 -6.95
C ASP A 381 -10.90 11.35 -8.37
N TYR A 382 -9.60 11.64 -8.58
CA TYR A 382 -9.10 12.16 -9.86
C TYR A 382 -8.26 11.13 -10.63
N ALA A 383 -7.64 10.19 -9.92
CA ALA A 383 -6.79 9.16 -10.52
C ALA A 383 -7.56 8.21 -11.44
N LEU A 384 -6.85 7.53 -12.35
CA LEU A 384 -7.40 6.61 -13.34
C LEU A 384 -8.03 5.36 -12.71
N ALA A 385 -7.47 4.90 -11.60
CA ALA A 385 -8.02 3.88 -10.73
C ALA A 385 -7.82 4.31 -9.28
N PHE A 386 -8.41 3.58 -8.35
CA PHE A 386 -8.22 3.83 -6.93
C PHE A 386 -8.18 2.52 -6.15
N ALA A 387 -7.58 2.59 -4.96
CA ALA A 387 -7.59 1.53 -3.96
C ALA A 387 -8.34 2.03 -2.72
N LEU A 388 -9.18 1.18 -2.13
CA LEU A 388 -9.82 1.43 -0.84
C LEU A 388 -9.45 0.31 0.12
N LEU A 389 -9.05 0.67 1.34
CA LEU A 389 -8.94 -0.26 2.46
C LEU A 389 -10.14 -0.02 3.37
N ALA A 390 -10.96 -1.05 3.55
CA ALA A 390 -12.12 -1.02 4.44
C ALA A 390 -11.96 -2.01 5.59
N ARG A 391 -12.56 -1.69 6.73
CA ARG A 391 -12.53 -2.51 7.95
C ARG A 391 -13.94 -2.89 8.36
N LYS A 392 -14.14 -4.16 8.74
CA LYS A 392 -15.39 -4.67 9.33
C LYS A 392 -15.54 -4.18 10.76
N GLY A 393 -16.71 -3.66 11.09
CA GLY A 393 -17.09 -3.21 12.45
C GLY A 393 -17.04 -4.32 13.48
#